data_AF-A0A7W7RSP4-F1
#
_entry.id   AF-A0A7W7RSP4-F1
#
_cell.length_a   1.000
_cell.length_b   1.000
_cell.length_c   1.000
_cell.angle_alpha   90.00
_cell.angle_beta   90.00
_cell.angle_gamma   90.00
#
_symmetry.space_group_name_H-M   'P 1'
#
loop_
_entity.id
_entity.type
_entity.pdbx_description
1 polymer ?
#
loop_
_entity_poly.entity_id
_entity_poly.type
_entity_poly.pdbx_seq_one_letter_code
_entity_poly.pdbx_strand_id
1 'polypeptide(L)'
;MVEPVRERSRRERLRADLAFLGYAPLSETTWIGPRASPELGGLLAGEGIHADRFDAVLDGDPQALAARTWDLDGIGSAYEDWLARAVDLIGGLPRDAAADRVFAVRSRLLHGWRNFLFRDPGLPAELLPPGWPGEKARAYFEQEAARLLPAAAAFVDRHLAEP
;
A
#
# COMPACT_ATOMS: atom_id res chain seq x y z
N MET A 1 3.61 -22.68 -1.35
CA MET A 1 2.46 -23.59 -1.25
C MET A 1 2.22 -23.86 0.22
N VAL A 2 1.03 -23.56 0.73
CA VAL A 2 0.66 -23.80 2.13
C VAL A 2 -0.16 -25.08 2.23
N GLU A 3 -0.16 -25.72 3.39
CA GLU A 3 -1.08 -26.82 3.67
C GLU A 3 -2.56 -26.38 3.68
N PRO A 4 -3.53 -27.28 3.43
CA PRO A 4 -4.95 -26.93 3.46
C PRO A 4 -5.44 -26.53 4.87
N VAL A 5 -5.98 -25.31 5.00
CA VAL A 5 -6.56 -24.82 6.26
C VAL A 5 -8.07 -25.05 6.28
N ARG A 6 -8.56 -25.93 7.16
CA ARG A 6 -9.98 -26.34 7.21
C ARG A 6 -10.92 -25.27 7.80
N GLU A 7 -10.45 -24.52 8.78
CA GLU A 7 -11.26 -23.50 9.45
C GLU A 7 -11.37 -22.25 8.60
N ARG A 8 -12.61 -21.82 8.31
CA ARG A 8 -12.88 -20.64 7.48
C ARG A 8 -12.26 -19.37 8.07
N SER A 9 -12.43 -19.13 9.36
CA SER A 9 -11.89 -17.94 10.03
C SER A 9 -10.36 -17.86 9.95
N ARG A 10 -9.68 -19.00 10.09
CA ARG A 10 -8.22 -19.10 9.95
C ARG A 10 -7.77 -18.90 8.50
N ARG A 11 -8.52 -19.41 7.51
CA ARG A 11 -8.28 -19.11 6.09
C ARG A 11 -8.37 -17.63 5.76
N GLU A 12 -9.41 -16.95 6.25
CA GLU A 12 -9.58 -15.52 5.97
C GLU A 12 -8.47 -14.68 6.61
N ARG A 13 -8.04 -15.02 7.83
CA ARG A 13 -6.87 -14.37 8.46
C ARG A 13 -5.60 -14.58 7.66
N LEU A 14 -5.27 -15.83 7.33
CA LEU A 14 -4.10 -16.14 6.50
C LEU A 14 -4.12 -15.39 5.17
N ARG A 15 -5.30 -15.29 4.53
CA ARG A 15 -5.47 -14.53 3.29
C ARG A 15 -5.16 -13.04 3.50
N ALA A 16 -5.70 -12.43 4.55
CA ALA A 16 -5.46 -11.02 4.86
C ALA A 16 -3.97 -10.76 5.17
N ASP A 17 -3.36 -11.65 5.93
CA ASP A 17 -1.96 -11.60 6.34
C ASP A 17 -1.00 -11.76 5.15
N LEU A 18 -1.25 -12.73 4.28
CA LEU A 18 -0.47 -12.92 3.04
C LEU A 18 -0.67 -11.75 2.07
N ALA A 19 -1.89 -11.23 1.93
CA ALA A 19 -2.17 -10.06 1.13
C ALA A 19 -1.42 -8.82 1.65
N PHE A 20 -1.34 -8.65 2.97
CA PHE A 20 -0.56 -7.58 3.60
C PHE A 20 0.94 -7.67 3.28
N LEU A 21 1.48 -8.88 3.15
CA LEU A 21 2.86 -9.10 2.69
C LEU A 21 3.03 -9.03 1.16
N GLY A 22 1.98 -8.70 0.41
CA GLY A 22 2.00 -8.57 -1.04
C GLY A 22 1.81 -9.87 -1.81
N TYR A 23 1.43 -10.96 -1.15
CA TYR A 23 1.10 -12.23 -1.80
C TYR A 23 -0.36 -12.27 -2.22
N ALA A 24 -0.63 -12.87 -3.37
CA ALA A 24 -1.98 -13.09 -3.86
C ALA A 24 -2.23 -14.58 -4.19
N PRO A 25 -3.48 -15.05 -4.03
CA PRO A 25 -3.81 -16.45 -4.20
C PRO A 25 -3.87 -16.81 -5.70
N LEU A 26 -3.18 -17.88 -6.07
CA LEU A 26 -3.33 -18.53 -7.38
C LEU A 26 -4.29 -19.72 -7.30
N SER A 27 -4.40 -20.35 -6.12
CA SER A 27 -5.35 -21.40 -5.79
C SER A 27 -5.65 -21.36 -4.28
N GLU A 28 -6.38 -22.35 -3.75
CA GLU A 28 -6.64 -22.46 -2.30
C GLU A 28 -5.36 -22.62 -1.46
N THR A 29 -4.33 -23.25 -2.02
CA THR A 29 -3.08 -23.59 -1.32
C THR A 29 -1.84 -22.95 -1.94
N THR A 30 -1.98 -22.34 -3.13
CA THR A 30 -0.86 -21.70 -3.84
C THR A 30 -1.01 -20.19 -3.82
N TRP A 31 0.05 -19.53 -3.38
CA TRP A 31 0.16 -18.08 -3.28
C TRP A 31 1.42 -17.63 -4.02
N ILE A 32 1.34 -16.49 -4.68
CA ILE A 32 2.44 -15.89 -5.43
C ILE A 32 2.69 -14.47 -4.95
N GLY A 33 3.94 -14.03 -4.99
CA GLY A 33 4.33 -12.66 -4.68
C GLY A 33 5.50 -12.27 -5.57
N PRO A 34 5.64 -10.98 -5.95
CA PRO A 34 6.72 -10.53 -6.83
C PRO A 34 8.09 -10.60 -6.15
N ARG A 35 8.13 -10.64 -4.81
CA ARG A 35 9.35 -10.68 -4.00
C ARG A 35 9.08 -11.49 -2.74
N ALA A 36 10.11 -12.13 -2.19
CA ALA A 36 10.04 -12.75 -0.89
C ALA A 36 9.96 -11.70 0.22
N SER A 37 8.93 -11.75 1.07
CA SER A 37 8.88 -10.92 2.28
C SER A 37 9.71 -11.56 3.40
N PRO A 38 10.57 -10.77 4.09
CA PRO A 38 11.32 -11.28 5.25
C PRO A 38 10.40 -11.64 6.43
N GLU A 39 9.21 -11.06 6.51
CA GLU A 39 8.20 -11.33 7.55
C GLU A 39 7.43 -12.64 7.33
N LEU A 40 7.44 -13.20 6.11
CA LEU A 40 6.65 -14.39 5.75
C LEU A 40 6.91 -15.58 6.68
N GLY A 41 8.17 -15.83 7.04
CA GLY A 41 8.53 -16.94 7.92
C GLY A 41 7.92 -16.81 9.32
N GLY A 42 7.97 -15.60 9.90
CA GLY A 42 7.39 -15.30 11.20
C GLY A 42 5.86 -15.39 11.18
N LEU A 43 5.25 -14.91 10.09
CA LEU A 43 3.80 -14.97 9.88
C LEU A 43 3.30 -16.42 9.83
N LEU A 44 3.92 -17.26 9.00
CA LEU A 44 3.53 -18.67 8.87
C LEU A 44 3.75 -19.45 10.18
N ALA A 45 4.84 -19.16 10.89
CA ALA A 45 5.11 -19.77 12.20
C ALA A 45 4.08 -19.33 13.25
N GLY A 46 3.70 -18.05 13.27
CA GLY A 46 2.69 -17.51 14.17
C GLY A 46 1.30 -18.12 13.93
N GLU A 47 0.97 -18.38 12.67
CA GLU A 47 -0.26 -19.09 12.30
C GLU A 47 -0.14 -20.62 12.43
N GLY A 48 1.05 -21.17 12.71
CA GLY A 48 1.29 -22.62 12.80
C GLY A 48 1.03 -23.36 11.47
N ILE A 49 1.44 -22.78 10.35
CA ILE A 49 1.20 -23.29 9.00
C ILE A 49 2.52 -23.74 8.37
N HIS A 50 2.55 -24.97 7.88
CA HIS A 50 3.67 -25.44 7.06
C HIS A 50 3.52 -24.96 5.61
N ALA A 51 4.64 -24.55 5.00
CA ALA A 51 4.66 -24.12 3.62
C ALA A 51 5.98 -24.46 2.91
N ASP A 52 5.86 -25.05 1.73
CA ASP A 52 6.95 -25.16 0.77
C ASP A 52 7.09 -23.85 -0.01
N ARG A 53 8.32 -23.33 -0.13
CA ARG A 53 8.61 -22.05 -0.79
C ARG A 53 9.54 -22.28 -1.97
N PHE A 54 9.25 -21.61 -3.07
CA PHE A 54 9.98 -21.73 -4.32
C PHE A 54 10.20 -20.35 -4.91
N ASP A 55 11.39 -20.14 -5.49
CA ASP A 55 11.60 -19.12 -6.50
C ASP A 55 11.24 -19.75 -7.86
N ALA A 56 10.46 -19.03 -8.67
CA ALA A 56 9.95 -19.54 -9.93
C ALA A 56 10.05 -18.48 -11.02
N VAL A 57 10.30 -18.94 -12.24
CA VAL A 57 10.18 -18.13 -13.46
C VAL A 57 8.87 -18.52 -14.12
N LEU A 58 8.07 -17.52 -14.48
CA LEU A 58 6.84 -17.75 -15.21
C LEU A 58 7.17 -18.12 -16.66
N ASP A 59 6.60 -19.23 -17.14
CA ASP A 59 6.49 -19.52 -18.57
C ASP A 59 5.19 -18.88 -19.09
N GLY A 60 5.31 -17.73 -19.77
CA GLY A 60 4.17 -16.97 -20.30
C GLY A 60 4.24 -15.47 -19.99
N ASP A 61 3.07 -14.82 -20.00
CA ASP A 61 2.94 -13.37 -19.82
C ASP A 61 2.78 -12.99 -18.33
N PRO A 62 3.76 -12.30 -17.72
CA PRO A 62 3.71 -11.90 -16.32
C PRO A 62 2.71 -10.77 -16.06
N GLN A 63 2.42 -9.90 -17.03
CA GLN A 63 1.42 -8.85 -16.89
C GLN A 63 0.01 -9.46 -16.86
N ALA A 64 -0.25 -10.45 -17.73
CA ALA A 64 -1.50 -11.21 -17.70
C ALA A 64 -1.69 -12.05 -16.42
N LEU A 65 -0.61 -12.50 -15.78
CA LEU A 65 -0.67 -13.11 -14.45
C LEU A 65 -0.98 -12.08 -13.38
N ALA A 66 -0.32 -10.92 -13.40
CA ALA A 66 -0.58 -9.86 -12.43
C ALA A 66 -2.03 -9.39 -12.49
N ALA A 67 -2.56 -9.11 -13.69
CA ALA A 67 -3.92 -8.61 -13.90
C ALA A 67 -5.03 -9.58 -13.44
N ARG A 68 -4.79 -10.90 -13.45
CA ARG A 68 -5.78 -11.89 -12.97
C ARG A 68 -5.65 -12.21 -11.49
N THR A 69 -4.54 -11.85 -10.86
CA THR A 69 -4.20 -12.25 -9.48
C THR A 69 -4.35 -11.09 -8.50
N TRP A 70 -4.13 -9.85 -8.93
CA TRP A 70 -4.41 -8.65 -8.16
C TRP A 70 -5.50 -7.81 -8.81
N ASP A 71 -6.30 -7.12 -8.00
CA ASP A 71 -7.31 -6.17 -8.45
C ASP A 71 -6.66 -4.85 -8.89
N LEU A 72 -5.97 -4.88 -10.04
CA LEU A 72 -5.25 -3.70 -10.55
C LEU A 72 -6.20 -2.56 -10.90
N ASP A 73 -7.40 -2.84 -11.39
CA ASP A 73 -8.41 -1.82 -11.70
C ASP A 73 -8.90 -1.12 -10.42
N GLY A 74 -9.17 -1.88 -9.36
CA GLY A 74 -9.56 -1.33 -8.06
C GLY A 74 -8.44 -0.52 -7.40
N ILE A 75 -7.19 -0.98 -7.48
CA ILE A 75 -6.02 -0.24 -6.97
C ILE A 75 -5.83 1.04 -7.79
N GLY A 76 -5.89 0.96 -9.12
CA GLY A 76 -5.75 2.10 -10.01
C GLY A 76 -6.81 3.18 -9.74
N SER A 77 -8.08 2.78 -9.65
CA SER A 77 -9.19 3.67 -9.30
C SER A 77 -8.98 4.32 -7.94
N ALA A 78 -8.49 3.56 -6.95
CA ALA A 78 -8.21 4.10 -5.62
C ALA A 78 -7.12 5.19 -5.65
N TYR A 79 -6.11 5.06 -6.50
CA TYR A 79 -5.08 6.09 -6.71
C TYR A 79 -5.65 7.37 -7.33
N GLU A 80 -6.47 7.25 -8.36
CA GLU A 80 -7.10 8.39 -9.03
C GLU A 80 -8.02 9.14 -8.08
N ASP A 81 -8.88 8.42 -7.37
CA ASP A 81 -9.79 8.93 -6.35
C ASP A 81 -9.04 9.67 -5.23
N TRP A 82 -7.96 9.06 -4.74
CA TRP A 82 -7.15 9.67 -3.70
C TRP A 82 -6.47 10.94 -4.22
N LEU A 83 -5.92 10.90 -5.44
CA LEU A 83 -5.25 12.04 -6.04
C LEU A 83 -6.21 13.22 -6.23
N ALA A 84 -7.44 12.98 -6.71
CA ALA A 84 -8.46 14.02 -6.83
C ALA A 84 -8.74 14.70 -5.47
N ARG A 85 -8.99 13.91 -4.42
CA ARG A 85 -9.21 14.43 -3.06
C ARG A 85 -7.98 15.17 -2.51
N ALA A 86 -6.78 14.68 -2.81
CA ALA A 86 -5.53 15.32 -2.38
C ALA A 86 -5.35 16.69 -3.05
N VAL A 87 -5.64 16.79 -4.35
CA VAL A 87 -5.62 18.05 -5.10
C VAL A 87 -6.59 19.06 -4.51
N ASP A 88 -7.83 18.66 -4.22
CA ASP A 88 -8.82 19.55 -3.60
C ASP A 88 -8.40 20.00 -2.19
N LEU A 89 -7.91 19.05 -1.38
CA LEU A 89 -7.42 19.32 -0.03
C LEU A 89 -6.28 20.33 -0.02
N ILE A 90 -5.31 20.18 -0.91
CA ILE A 90 -4.16 21.08 -1.03
C ILE A 90 -4.57 22.41 -1.67
N GLY A 91 -5.44 22.40 -2.68
CA GLY A 91 -5.95 23.61 -3.33
C GLY A 91 -6.76 24.50 -2.37
N GLY A 92 -7.42 23.91 -1.37
CA GLY A 92 -8.13 24.63 -0.31
C GLY A 92 -7.25 25.20 0.81
N LEU A 93 -5.92 25.04 0.74
CA LEU A 93 -4.97 25.59 1.71
C LEU A 93 -4.41 26.93 1.21
N PRO A 94 -4.71 28.07 1.88
CA PRO A 94 -4.13 29.36 1.55
C PRO A 94 -2.59 29.33 1.64
N ARG A 95 -1.91 30.15 0.82
CA ARG A 95 -0.43 30.23 0.81
C ARG A 95 0.14 30.75 2.14
N ASP A 96 -0.63 31.59 2.83
CA ASP A 96 -0.33 32.22 4.12
C ASP A 96 -1.05 31.52 5.29
N ALA A 97 -1.50 30.28 5.10
CA ALA A 97 -2.18 29.53 6.13
C ALA A 97 -1.33 29.39 7.40
N ALA A 98 -1.99 29.50 8.56
CA ALA A 98 -1.37 29.28 9.85
C ALA A 98 -0.85 27.83 9.99
N ALA A 99 0.19 27.66 10.83
CA ALA A 99 0.95 26.43 10.93
C ALA A 99 0.12 25.23 11.44
N ASP A 100 -0.88 25.46 12.29
CA ASP A 100 -1.85 24.48 12.76
C ASP A 100 -2.69 23.91 11.59
N ARG A 101 -3.14 24.78 10.68
CA ARG A 101 -3.88 24.39 9.48
C ARG A 101 -3.01 23.64 8.50
N VAL A 102 -1.76 24.06 8.33
CA VAL A 102 -0.77 23.33 7.52
C VAL A 102 -0.51 21.94 8.08
N PHE A 103 -0.32 21.82 9.40
CA PHE A 103 -0.17 20.55 10.10
C PHE A 103 -1.39 19.65 9.89
N ALA A 104 -2.62 20.17 10.07
CA ALA A 104 -3.84 19.41 9.88
C ALA A 104 -3.99 18.88 8.44
N VAL A 105 -3.69 19.71 7.44
CA VAL A 105 -3.74 19.31 6.02
C VAL A 105 -2.69 18.24 5.72
N ARG A 106 -1.44 18.42 6.16
CA ARG A 106 -0.38 17.42 5.96
C ARG A 106 -0.72 16.09 6.61
N SER A 107 -1.28 16.12 7.83
CA SER A 107 -1.71 14.93 8.55
C SER A 107 -2.82 14.17 7.82
N ARG A 108 -3.80 14.88 7.24
CA ARG A 108 -4.85 14.27 6.41
C ARG A 108 -4.29 13.67 5.12
N LEU A 109 -3.35 14.37 4.46
CA LEU A 109 -2.67 13.87 3.26
C LEU A 109 -1.93 12.55 3.56
N LEU A 110 -1.14 12.52 4.64
CA LEU A 110 -0.44 11.33 5.13
C LEU A 110 -1.40 10.19 5.48
N HIS A 111 -2.48 10.50 6.20
CA HIS A 111 -3.47 9.51 6.58
C HIS A 111 -4.11 8.86 5.34
N GLY A 112 -4.49 9.67 4.35
CA GLY A 112 -5.02 9.15 3.09
C GLY A 112 -4.03 8.26 2.35
N TRP A 113 -2.76 8.66 2.27
CA TRP A 113 -1.71 7.90 1.59
C TRP A 113 -1.41 6.56 2.28
N ARG A 114 -1.41 6.53 3.62
CA ARG A 114 -1.16 5.30 4.41
C ARG A 114 -2.16 4.18 4.12
N ASN A 115 -3.35 4.49 3.60
CA ASN A 115 -4.31 3.47 3.23
C ASN A 115 -3.82 2.56 2.09
N PHE A 116 -2.88 3.01 1.26
CA PHE A 116 -2.30 2.18 0.21
C PHE A 116 -1.41 1.06 0.75
N LEU A 117 -0.89 1.16 1.99
CA LEU A 117 -0.18 0.06 2.64
C LEU A 117 -1.03 -1.21 2.81
N PHE A 118 -2.35 -1.08 2.75
CA PHE A 118 -3.29 -2.18 2.90
C PHE A 118 -3.98 -2.58 1.58
N ARG A 119 -3.65 -1.90 0.48
CA ARG A 119 -4.33 -2.07 -0.83
C ARG A 119 -3.36 -2.39 -1.95
N ASP A 120 -2.22 -1.71 -1.98
CA ASP A 120 -1.21 -1.89 -3.02
C ASP A 120 -0.13 -2.87 -2.54
N PRO A 121 0.04 -4.03 -3.20
CA PRO A 121 1.08 -5.01 -2.87
C PRO A 121 2.50 -4.56 -3.28
N GLY A 122 2.67 -3.41 -3.93
CA GLY A 122 3.96 -2.90 -4.39
C GLY A 122 4.55 -3.72 -5.53
N LEU A 123 3.72 -4.02 -6.55
CA LEU A 123 4.19 -4.72 -7.74
C LEU A 123 5.31 -3.93 -8.46
N PRO A 124 6.31 -4.62 -9.05
CA PRO A 124 7.26 -4.00 -9.96
C PRO A 124 6.56 -3.28 -11.12
N ALA A 125 7.14 -2.17 -11.59
CA ALA A 125 6.52 -1.31 -12.60
C ALA A 125 6.28 -2.03 -13.93
N GLU A 126 7.16 -2.98 -14.28
CA GLU A 126 7.04 -3.82 -15.47
C GLU A 126 5.79 -4.73 -15.47
N LEU A 127 5.19 -4.98 -14.31
CA LEU A 127 3.96 -5.77 -14.18
C LEU A 127 2.69 -4.92 -14.25
N LEU A 128 2.82 -3.58 -14.26
CA LEU A 128 1.70 -2.66 -14.19
C LEU A 128 1.24 -2.24 -15.59
N PRO A 129 -0.05 -1.91 -15.77
CA PRO A 129 -0.56 -1.35 -17.01
C PRO A 129 0.16 -0.05 -17.39
N PRO A 130 0.32 0.24 -18.70
CA PRO A 130 0.83 1.53 -19.16
C PRO A 130 -0.01 2.69 -18.62
N GLY A 131 0.65 3.75 -18.14
CA GLY A 131 -0.03 4.92 -17.59
C GLY A 131 -0.58 4.73 -16.18
N TRP A 132 -0.01 3.79 -15.40
CA TRP A 132 -0.45 3.47 -14.05
C TRP A 132 -0.62 4.71 -13.16
N PRO A 133 -1.83 4.96 -12.61
CA PRO A 133 -2.13 6.20 -11.88
C PRO A 133 -1.36 6.34 -10.55
N GLY A 134 -0.87 5.22 -10.00
CA GLY A 134 -0.09 5.22 -8.76
C GLY A 134 1.21 6.02 -8.86
N GLU A 135 1.81 6.14 -10.04
CA GLU A 135 3.01 6.95 -10.24
C GLU A 135 2.73 8.44 -10.04
N LYS A 136 1.67 8.94 -10.68
CA LYS A 136 1.24 10.34 -10.57
C LYS A 136 0.80 10.66 -9.14
N ALA A 137 0.05 9.75 -8.51
CA ALA A 137 -0.40 9.91 -7.13
C ALA A 137 0.80 9.97 -6.16
N ARG A 138 1.78 9.09 -6.31
CA ARG A 138 3.01 9.08 -5.49
C ARG A 138 3.83 10.35 -5.66
N ALA A 139 4.07 10.78 -6.89
CA ALA A 139 4.81 12.02 -7.15
C ALA A 139 4.13 13.23 -6.49
N TYR A 140 2.80 13.33 -6.60
CA TYR A 140 2.03 14.38 -5.96
C TYR A 140 2.13 14.31 -4.42
N PHE A 141 1.97 13.11 -3.85
CA PHE A 141 2.12 12.88 -2.41
C PHE A 141 3.48 13.34 -1.90
N GLU A 142 4.56 12.86 -2.51
CA GLU A 142 5.94 13.15 -2.10
C GLU A 142 6.23 14.65 -2.16
N GLN A 143 5.84 15.31 -3.26
CA GLN A 143 6.00 16.75 -3.44
C GLN A 143 5.28 17.54 -2.34
N GLU A 144 3.98 17.29 -2.13
CA GLU A 144 3.16 18.08 -1.22
C GLU A 144 3.47 17.77 0.25
N ALA A 145 3.72 16.50 0.58
CA ALA A 145 4.12 16.10 1.92
C ALA A 145 5.47 16.71 2.34
N ALA A 146 6.43 16.82 1.41
CA ALA A 146 7.70 17.49 1.62
C ALA A 146 7.53 19.01 1.74
N ARG A 147 6.76 19.63 0.85
CA ARG A 147 6.49 21.08 0.86
C ARG A 147 5.86 21.54 2.18
N LEU A 148 4.93 20.76 2.74
CA LEU A 148 4.22 21.11 3.98
C LEU A 148 4.99 20.73 5.25
N LEU A 149 6.04 19.90 5.16
CA LEU A 149 6.75 19.36 6.32
C LEU A 149 7.35 20.45 7.23
N PRO A 150 8.07 21.48 6.73
CA PRO A 150 8.73 22.45 7.61
C PRO A 150 7.76 23.19 8.54
N ALA A 151 6.64 23.69 8.00
CA ALA A 151 5.64 24.40 8.78
C ALA A 151 4.88 23.48 9.75
N ALA A 152 4.58 22.25 9.32
CA ALA A 152 3.93 21.26 10.17
C ALA A 152 4.84 20.82 11.34
N ALA A 153 6.14 20.64 11.09
CA ALA A 153 7.11 20.29 12.13
C ALA A 153 7.28 21.43 13.16
N ALA A 154 7.43 22.67 12.70
CA ALA A 154 7.53 23.83 13.58
C ALA A 154 6.30 24.02 14.49
N PHE A 155 5.10 23.66 14.01
CA PHE A 155 3.90 23.64 14.83
C PHE A 155 4.00 22.59 15.95
N VAL A 156 4.41 21.37 15.61
CA VAL A 156 4.58 20.27 16.59
C VAL A 156 5.65 20.60 17.62
N ASP A 157 6.83 21.06 17.19
CA ASP A 157 7.94 21.39 18.08
C ASP A 157 7.56 22.44 19.12
N ARG A 158 6.79 23.46 18.72
CA ARG A 158 6.28 24.48 19.64
C ARG A 158 5.38 23.89 20.72
N HIS A 159 4.50 22.96 20.37
CA HIS A 159 3.53 22.38 21.30
C HIS A 159 4.10 21.21 22.11
N LEU A 160 5.24 20.63 21.70
CA LEU A 160 5.98 19.64 22.50
C LEU A 160 6.98 20.29 23.46
N ALA A 161 7.40 21.53 23.19
CA ALA A 161 8.29 22.31 24.06
C ALA A 161 7.56 23.08 25.16
N GLU A 162 6.22 23.18 25.08
CA GLU A 162 5.37 23.74 26.13
C GLU A 162 5.00 22.61 27.12
N PRO A 163 5.31 22.75 28.43
CA PRO A 163 5.05 21.73 29.45
C PRO A 163 3.56 21.55 29.79
#